data_AF-A0A0G1LFA2-F1
#
_entry.id   AF-A0A0G1LFA2-F1
#
_cell.length_a   1.000
_cell.length_b   1.000
_cell.length_c   1.000
_cell.angle_alpha   90.00
_cell.angle_beta   90.00
_cell.angle_gamma   90.00
#
_symmetry.space_group_name_H-M   'P 1'
#
loop_
_entity.id
_entity.type
_entity.pdbx_description
1 polymer ?
#
loop_
_entity_poly.entity_id
_entity_poly.type
_entity_poly.pdbx_seq_one_letter_code
_entity_poly.pdbx_strand_id
1 'polypeptide(L)'
;MGSWLNIGQMLELALPYFDYVSPMVYPSHYPATWNGFVNPAEHPYEVVKLALSRGMEREELLNILNGLATSTPSKLRPWLQDFNLGATYGSDKVRAQIQATYDVGLTSWMLWNAGNKYTESALLPE
;
A
#
# COMPACT_ATOMS: atom_id res chain seq x y z
N MET A 1 15.43 11.73 -14.50
CA MET A 1 14.60 10.53 -14.77
C MET A 1 14.76 9.58 -13.60
N GLY A 2 13.73 9.41 -12.79
CA GLY A 2 13.79 8.61 -11.55
C GLY A 2 14.00 7.13 -11.85
N SER A 3 14.69 6.43 -10.94
CA SER A 3 14.98 5.00 -11.08
C SER A 3 13.67 4.20 -11.05
N TRP A 4 13.27 3.68 -12.20
CA TRP A 4 12.26 2.64 -12.30
C TRP A 4 12.72 1.43 -11.50
N LEU A 5 11.80 0.75 -10.82
CA LEU A 5 12.10 -0.51 -10.10
C LEU A 5 12.46 -1.68 -11.06
N ASN A 6 12.54 -1.43 -12.38
CA ASN A 6 12.78 -2.41 -13.43
C ASN A 6 11.79 -3.60 -13.44
N ILE A 7 10.58 -3.40 -12.93
CA ILE A 7 9.50 -4.41 -12.90
C ILE A 7 8.46 -4.26 -14.03
N GLY A 8 8.66 -3.30 -14.95
CA GLY A 8 7.73 -3.04 -16.06
C GLY A 8 6.38 -2.44 -15.64
N GLN A 9 6.28 -1.85 -14.45
CA GLN A 9 5.05 -1.24 -13.92
C GLN A 9 5.25 0.24 -13.64
N MET A 10 4.31 1.06 -14.10
CA MET A 10 4.26 2.50 -13.85
C MET A 10 2.84 2.90 -13.47
N LEU A 11 2.68 3.49 -12.28
CA LEU A 11 1.37 3.86 -11.75
C LEU A 11 0.63 4.81 -12.69
N GLU A 12 1.33 5.81 -13.22
CA GLU A 12 0.77 6.85 -14.09
C GLU A 12 0.29 6.29 -15.44
N LEU A 13 0.87 5.18 -15.90
CA LEU A 13 0.42 4.49 -17.11
C LEU A 13 -0.76 3.56 -16.85
N ALA A 14 -1.02 3.18 -15.60
CA ALA A 14 -2.13 2.32 -15.23
C ALA A 14 -3.40 3.12 -14.90
N LEU A 15 -3.29 4.19 -14.12
CA LEU A 15 -4.42 4.97 -13.60
C LEU A 15 -5.47 5.42 -14.65
N PRO A 16 -5.12 5.76 -15.91
CA PRO A 16 -6.12 6.12 -16.93
C PRO A 16 -6.99 4.96 -17.42
N TYR A 17 -6.54 3.71 -17.28
CA TYR A 17 -7.16 2.54 -17.92
C TYR A 17 -7.83 1.57 -16.95
N PHE A 18 -7.67 1.77 -15.64
CA PHE A 18 -8.27 0.92 -14.62
C PHE A 18 -9.13 1.74 -13.66
N ASP A 19 -10.20 1.13 -13.15
CA ASP A 19 -11.05 1.73 -12.11
C ASP A 19 -10.34 1.76 -10.76
N TYR A 20 -9.56 0.72 -10.47
CA TYR A 20 -8.74 0.62 -9.27
C TYR A 20 -7.36 0.05 -9.60
N VAL A 21 -6.35 0.55 -8.89
CA VAL A 21 -5.00 -0.01 -8.90
C VAL A 21 -4.67 -0.48 -7.49
N SER A 22 -4.23 -1.73 -7.37
CA SER A 22 -3.93 -2.36 -6.08
C SER A 22 -2.44 -2.56 -5.89
N PRO A 23 -1.71 -1.52 -5.41
CA PRO A 23 -0.28 -1.66 -5.15
C PRO A 23 -0.05 -2.72 -4.06
N MET A 24 0.89 -3.61 -4.33
CA MET A 24 1.32 -4.68 -3.41
C MET A 24 2.38 -4.14 -2.45
N VAL A 25 1.94 -3.44 -1.40
CA VAL A 25 2.81 -2.73 -0.43
C VAL A 25 3.24 -3.64 0.73
N TYR A 26 3.70 -4.85 0.42
CA TYR A 26 4.06 -5.86 1.44
C TYR A 26 5.38 -5.48 2.13
N PRO A 27 5.37 -5.17 3.44
CA PRO A 27 6.58 -4.71 4.12
C PRO A 27 7.72 -5.71 4.05
N SER A 28 7.42 -7.01 3.99
CA SER A 28 8.43 -8.07 3.86
C SER A 28 9.18 -8.13 2.53
N HIS A 29 8.73 -7.40 1.51
CA HIS A 29 9.32 -7.40 0.17
C HIS A 29 10.20 -6.17 -0.09
N TYR A 30 10.29 -5.25 0.87
CA TYR A 30 11.23 -4.14 0.82
C TYR A 30 12.63 -4.64 1.24
N PRO A 31 13.70 -4.18 0.57
CA PRO A 31 15.05 -4.60 0.91
C PRO A 31 15.42 -4.13 2.32
N ALA A 32 16.31 -4.87 2.99
CA ALA A 32 16.87 -4.45 4.27
C ALA A 32 17.45 -3.02 4.16
N THR A 33 17.33 -2.25 5.24
CA THR A 33 17.73 -0.84 5.35
C THR A 33 16.98 0.15 4.45
N TRP A 34 15.95 -0.30 3.72
CA TRP A 34 15.08 0.60 2.98
C TRP A 34 14.47 1.63 3.93
N ASN A 35 14.66 2.91 3.60
CA ASN A 35 14.16 4.04 4.40
C ASN A 35 14.63 4.00 5.88
N GLY A 36 15.81 3.42 6.15
CA GLY A 36 16.40 3.34 7.49
C GLY A 36 15.88 2.18 8.35
N PHE A 37 14.92 1.40 7.89
CA PHE A 37 14.42 0.22 8.61
C PHE A 37 15.36 -0.96 8.39
N VAL A 38 16.03 -1.43 9.45
CA VAL A 38 16.89 -2.62 9.38
C VAL A 38 16.11 -3.81 8.84
N ASN A 39 14.89 -4.01 9.32
CA ASN A 39 13.93 -4.98 8.80
C ASN A 39 12.57 -4.30 8.54
N PRO A 40 12.26 -3.90 7.30
CA PRO A 40 10.98 -3.28 6.97
C PRO A 40 9.75 -4.12 7.36
N ALA A 41 9.88 -5.45 7.42
CA ALA A 41 8.78 -6.33 7.83
C ALA A 41 8.32 -6.10 9.28
N GLU A 42 9.18 -5.56 10.14
CA GLU A 42 8.87 -5.22 11.53
C GLU A 42 8.18 -3.85 11.69
N HIS A 43 8.16 -3.03 10.63
CA HIS A 43 7.61 -1.67 10.61
C HIS A 43 6.46 -1.52 9.60
N PRO A 44 5.39 -2.34 9.70
CA PRO A 44 4.36 -2.43 8.67
C PRO A 44 3.55 -1.13 8.52
N TYR A 45 3.31 -0.39 9.60
CA TYR A 45 2.60 0.90 9.54
C TYR A 45 3.38 1.90 8.71
N GLU A 46 4.66 2.10 9.04
CA GLU A 46 5.51 3.12 8.44
C GLU A 46 5.79 2.82 6.96
N VAL A 47 6.02 1.55 6.62
CA VAL A 47 6.26 1.14 5.24
C VAL A 47 5.01 1.37 4.39
N VAL A 48 3.83 0.91 4.84
CA VAL A 48 2.58 1.09 4.10
C VAL A 48 2.23 2.57 3.99
N LYS A 49 2.32 3.34 5.09
CA LYS A 49 2.03 4.77 5.08
C LYS A 49 2.93 5.50 4.08
N LEU A 50 4.24 5.27 4.12
CA LEU A 50 5.18 5.93 3.21
C LEU A 50 4.92 5.55 1.75
N ALA A 51 4.66 4.28 1.46
CA ALA A 51 4.39 3.81 0.12
C ALA A 51 3.09 4.41 -0.46
N LEU A 52 2.02 4.42 0.34
CA LEU A 52 0.73 4.95 -0.09
C LEU A 52 0.71 6.47 -0.17
N SER A 53 1.34 7.20 0.77
CA SER A 53 1.48 8.66 0.66
C SER A 53 2.17 9.05 -0.65
N ARG A 54 3.28 8.40 -1.01
CA ARG A 54 3.96 8.63 -2.30
C ARG A 54 3.11 8.24 -3.50
N GLY A 55 2.29 7.20 -3.39
CA GLY A 55 1.35 6.79 -4.43
C GLY A 55 0.26 7.84 -4.65
N MET A 56 -0.33 8.34 -3.57
CA MET A 56 -1.35 9.40 -3.55
C MET A 56 -0.82 10.71 -4.14
N GLU A 57 0.38 11.15 -3.74
CA GLU A 57 1.02 12.35 -4.29
C GLU A 57 1.19 12.24 -5.82
N ARG A 58 1.58 11.06 -6.33
CA ARG A 58 1.75 10.82 -7.77
C ARG A 58 0.42 10.81 -8.51
N GLU A 59 -0.62 10.19 -7.94
CA GLU A 59 -1.96 10.21 -8.51
C GLU A 59 -2.53 11.64 -8.53
N GLU A 60 -2.38 12.41 -7.45
CA GLU A 60 -2.83 13.80 -7.37
C GLU A 60 -2.15 14.67 -8.43
N LEU A 61 -0.82 14.55 -8.58
CA LEU A 61 -0.08 15.25 -9.63
C LEU A 61 -0.57 14.87 -11.02
N LEU A 62 -0.82 13.59 -11.29
CA LEU A 62 -1.35 13.13 -12.56
C LEU A 62 -2.76 13.68 -12.82
N ASN A 63 -3.62 13.71 -11.80
CA ASN A 63 -4.95 14.27 -11.89
C ASN A 63 -4.90 15.76 -12.24
N ILE A 64 -4.05 16.55 -11.57
CA ILE A 64 -3.84 17.97 -11.87
C ILE A 64 -3.36 18.17 -13.32
N LEU A 65 -2.37 17.38 -13.78
CA LEU A 65 -1.85 17.47 -15.14
C LEU A 65 -2.88 17.10 -16.21
N ASN A 66 -3.84 16.25 -15.87
CA ASN A 66 -4.95 15.86 -16.75
C ASN A 66 -6.18 16.76 -16.61
N GLY A 67 -6.11 17.84 -15.82
CA GLY A 67 -7.22 18.77 -15.61
C GLY A 67 -8.37 18.21 -14.77
N LEU A 68 -8.12 17.15 -14.00
CA LEU A 68 -9.08 16.57 -13.06
C LEU A 68 -9.08 17.36 -11.75
N ALA A 69 -10.22 17.40 -11.07
CA ALA A 69 -10.34 18.07 -9.77
C ALA A 69 -9.54 17.32 -8.70
N THR A 70 -8.99 18.05 -7.72
CA THR A 70 -8.31 17.45 -6.56
C THR A 70 -9.26 16.66 -5.66
N SER A 71 -10.59 16.88 -5.79
CA SER A 71 -11.63 16.09 -5.16
C SER A 71 -11.95 14.78 -5.89
N THR A 72 -11.29 14.49 -7.02
CA THR A 72 -11.44 13.20 -7.72
C THR A 72 -11.04 12.08 -6.75
N PRO A 73 -11.93 11.11 -6.47
CA PRO A 73 -11.61 10.01 -5.57
C PRO A 73 -10.37 9.24 -6.04
N SER A 74 -9.50 8.89 -5.10
CA SER A 74 -8.35 8.05 -5.40
C SER A 74 -8.80 6.67 -5.91
N LYS A 75 -8.10 6.18 -6.92
CA LYS A 75 -8.24 4.82 -7.46
C LYS A 75 -7.34 3.82 -6.74
N LEU A 76 -6.57 4.23 -5.74
CA LEU A 76 -5.70 3.32 -5.01
C LEU A 76 -6.50 2.49 -4.01
N ARG A 77 -6.33 1.16 -4.11
CA ARG A 77 -6.88 0.18 -3.17
C ARG A 77 -5.80 -0.83 -2.82
N PRO A 78 -4.96 -0.59 -1.82
CA PRO A 78 -3.78 -1.41 -1.55
C PRO A 78 -4.13 -2.86 -1.25
N TRP A 79 -3.22 -3.76 -1.65
CA TRP A 79 -3.23 -5.15 -1.23
C TRP A 79 -2.22 -5.31 -0.11
N LEU A 80 -2.70 -5.56 1.11
CA LEU A 80 -1.93 -5.59 2.35
C LEU A 80 -1.51 -7.01 2.71
N GLN A 81 -0.42 -7.16 3.45
CA GLN A 81 0.16 -8.44 3.83
C GLN A 81 -0.53 -9.03 5.06
N ASP A 82 -0.96 -10.30 4.99
CA ASP A 82 -1.50 -11.07 6.12
C ASP A 82 -0.85 -12.46 6.20
N PHE A 83 0.45 -12.53 5.93
CA PHE A 83 1.25 -13.76 6.01
C PHE A 83 2.62 -13.50 6.65
N ASN A 84 3.23 -14.56 7.15
CA ASN A 84 4.54 -14.51 7.79
C ASN A 84 5.66 -14.55 6.74
N LEU A 85 6.38 -13.44 6.59
CA LEU A 85 7.62 -13.36 5.83
C LEU A 85 8.40 -12.16 6.39
N GLY A 86 9.67 -12.36 6.75
CA GLY A 86 10.51 -11.32 7.36
C GLY A 86 10.13 -10.92 8.79
N ALA A 87 8.87 -11.13 9.21
CA ALA A 87 8.36 -10.99 10.58
C ALA A 87 7.11 -11.88 10.78
N THR A 88 6.69 -12.07 12.02
CA THR A 88 5.42 -12.73 12.36
C THR A 88 4.28 -11.72 12.32
N TYR A 89 3.27 -11.98 11.51
CA TYR A 89 2.08 -11.15 11.33
C TYR A 89 0.94 -11.69 12.17
N GLY A 90 0.67 -10.98 13.27
CA GLY A 90 -0.55 -11.11 14.06
C GLY A 90 -1.49 -9.93 13.83
N SER A 91 -2.50 -9.83 14.70
CA SER A 91 -3.53 -8.79 14.60
C SER A 91 -2.99 -7.37 14.65
N ASP A 92 -1.92 -7.16 15.42
CA ASP A 92 -1.21 -5.89 15.57
C ASP A 92 -0.62 -5.41 14.25
N LYS A 93 0.17 -6.25 13.57
CA LYS A 93 0.84 -5.88 12.30
C LYS A 93 -0.12 -5.76 11.13
N VAL A 94 -1.16 -6.60 11.08
CA VAL A 94 -2.21 -6.50 10.05
C VAL A 94 -3.02 -5.23 10.27
N ARG A 95 -3.45 -4.95 11.50
CA ARG A 95 -4.17 -3.71 11.85
C ARG A 95 -3.34 -2.47 11.55
N ALA A 96 -2.04 -2.51 11.81
CA ALA A 96 -1.13 -1.39 11.56
C ALA A 96 -1.14 -0.96 10.09
N GLN A 97 -1.18 -1.91 9.14
CA GLN A 97 -1.27 -1.60 7.70
C GLN A 97 -2.64 -1.02 7.32
N ILE A 98 -3.72 -1.56 7.91
CA ILE A 98 -5.08 -1.04 7.73
C ILE A 98 -5.17 0.40 8.23
N GLN A 99 -4.62 0.68 9.41
CA GLN A 99 -4.58 2.03 9.97
C GLN A 99 -3.76 2.98 9.11
N ALA A 100 -2.59 2.54 8.63
CA ALA A 100 -1.79 3.34 7.70
C ALA A 100 -2.56 3.70 6.42
N THR A 101 -3.42 2.81 5.93
CA THR A 101 -4.30 3.08 4.78
C THR A 101 -5.31 4.19 5.09
N TYR A 102 -5.97 4.13 6.25
CA TYR A 102 -6.90 5.18 6.67
C TYR A 102 -6.20 6.52 6.92
N ASP A 103 -5.02 6.51 7.52
CA ASP A 103 -4.27 7.73 7.87
C ASP A 103 -3.74 8.48 6.64
N VAL A 104 -3.67 7.85 5.47
CA VAL A 104 -3.36 8.53 4.20
C VAL A 104 -4.62 8.97 3.44
N GLY A 105 -5.81 8.80 4.03
CA GLY A 105 -7.10 9.20 3.46
C GLY A 105 -7.76 8.15 2.55
N LEU A 106 -7.18 6.96 2.43
CA LEU A 106 -7.78 5.86 1.67
C LEU A 106 -8.78 5.08 2.54
N THR A 107 -9.90 4.69 1.97
CA THR A 107 -11.01 4.02 2.70
C THR A 107 -11.21 2.56 2.31
N SER A 108 -10.44 2.03 1.35
CA SER A 108 -10.57 0.66 0.87
C SER A 108 -9.21 -0.04 0.75
N TRP A 109 -9.19 -1.35 1.00
CA TRP A 109 -8.01 -2.20 0.96
C TRP A 109 -8.44 -3.67 0.77
N MET A 110 -7.47 -4.54 0.50
CA MET A 110 -7.65 -6.00 0.48
C MET A 110 -6.52 -6.66 1.29
N LEU A 111 -6.76 -7.83 1.89
CA LEU A 111 -5.71 -8.64 2.51
C LEU A 111 -5.23 -9.73 1.54
N TRP A 112 -3.94 -10.04 1.59
CA TRP A 112 -3.35 -11.16 0.87
C TRP A 112 -2.77 -12.18 1.84
N ASN A 113 -3.13 -13.45 1.62
CA ASN A 113 -2.44 -14.60 2.17
C ASN A 113 -2.65 -15.78 1.20
N ALA A 114 -1.56 -16.38 0.70
CA ALA A 114 -1.64 -17.50 -0.24
C ALA A 114 -2.35 -18.75 0.33
N GLY A 115 -2.35 -18.90 1.66
CA GLY A 115 -3.08 -19.96 2.36
C GLY A 115 -4.56 -19.67 2.58
N ASN A 116 -5.08 -18.50 2.14
CA ASN A 116 -6.46 -18.05 2.37
C ASN A 116 -6.87 -18.06 3.86
N LYS A 117 -5.92 -17.83 4.76
CA LYS A 117 -6.15 -17.70 6.19
C LYS A 117 -5.92 -16.24 6.57
N TYR A 118 -6.96 -15.58 7.04
CA TYR A 118 -6.91 -14.16 7.36
C TYR A 118 -7.04 -13.94 8.86
N THR A 119 -6.33 -12.92 9.36
CA THR A 119 -6.32 -12.56 10.78
C THR A 119 -7.59 -11.78 11.11
N GLU A 120 -8.68 -12.49 11.41
CA GLU A 120 -10.00 -11.88 11.70
C GLU A 120 -9.96 -10.86 12.84
N SER A 121 -9.15 -11.09 13.88
CA SER A 121 -8.99 -10.15 15.00
C SER A 121 -8.32 -8.82 14.60
N ALA A 122 -7.75 -8.74 13.39
CA ALA A 122 -7.28 -7.49 12.80
C ALA A 122 -8.39 -6.69 12.11
N LEU A 123 -9.63 -7.19 12.04
CA LEU A 123 -10.78 -6.51 11.43
C LEU A 123 -11.63 -5.80 12.50
N LEU A 124 -12.27 -4.68 12.12
CA LEU A 124 -13.20 -4.02 13.06
C LEU A 124 -14.45 -4.90 13.17
N PRO A 125 -15.08 -4.98 14.35
CA PRO A 125 -16.40 -5.60 14.46
C PRO A 125 -17.39 -4.91 13.52
N GLU A 126 -18.32 -5.69 12.97
CA GLU A 126 -19.50 -5.16 12.25
C GLU A 126 -20.52 -4.52 13.20
#